data_AF-A0A965MLJ5-F1
#
_entry.id   AF-A0A965MLJ5-F1
#
_cell.length_a   1.000
_cell.length_b   1.000
_cell.length_c   1.000
_cell.angle_alpha   90.00
_cell.angle_beta   90.00
_cell.angle_gamma   90.00
#
_symmetry.space_group_name_H-M   'P 1'
#
loop_
_entity.id
_entity.type
_entity.pdbx_description
1 polymer ?
#
loop_
_entity_poly.entity_id
_entity_poly.type
_entity_poly.pdbx_seq_one_letter_code
_entity_poly.pdbx_strand_id
1 'polypeptide(L)'
;MAGLLSTSVLSNDLNAMIADQYVQVSGNCITGTASASLTDFQFASELEVGGEVYNITQSVIVNASDVSGAPLVGDILTVDGTNRMIARYVLASDGVSYTIDIADNTTG
;
A
#
# COMPACT_ATOMS: atom_id res chain seq x y z
N MET A 1 26.91 24.11 -34.71
CA MET A 1 25.60 24.78 -34.68
C MET A 1 24.85 24.25 -33.47
N ALA A 2 25.03 24.87 -32.30
CA ALA A 2 24.33 24.46 -31.09
C ALA A 2 22.91 25.03 -31.17
N GLY A 3 21.94 24.17 -31.46
CA GLY A 3 20.52 24.55 -31.42
C GLY A 3 20.15 24.91 -29.99
N LEU A 4 19.93 26.19 -29.72
CA LEU A 4 19.44 26.62 -28.42
C LEU A 4 18.04 26.03 -28.22
N LEU A 5 17.87 25.24 -27.16
CA LEU A 5 16.55 24.87 -26.66
C LEU A 5 15.82 26.16 -26.30
N SER A 6 14.70 26.42 -26.98
CA SER A 6 13.85 27.55 -26.65
C SER A 6 13.24 27.30 -25.27
N THR A 7 13.63 28.09 -24.28
CA THR A 7 13.17 27.94 -22.90
C THR A 7 11.65 28.09 -22.79
N SER A 8 11.03 28.88 -23.66
CA SER A 8 9.57 29.01 -23.71
C SER A 8 8.87 27.73 -24.20
N VAL A 9 9.46 27.03 -25.18
CA VAL A 9 8.94 25.74 -25.66
C VAL A 9 9.10 24.68 -24.57
N LEU A 10 10.28 24.61 -23.96
CA LEU A 10 10.53 23.69 -22.85
C LEU A 10 9.59 23.93 -21.67
N SER A 11 9.34 25.18 -21.29
CA SER A 11 8.40 25.49 -20.20
C SER A 11 6.96 25.12 -20.55
N ASN A 12 6.52 25.34 -21.79
CA ASN A 12 5.17 24.96 -22.22
C ASN A 12 4.99 23.44 -22.23
N ASP A 13 5.98 22.71 -22.74
CA ASP A 13 5.94 21.25 -22.81
C ASP A 13 5.95 20.63 -21.40
N LEU A 14 6.80 21.15 -20.51
CA LEU A 14 6.83 20.70 -19.11
C LEU A 14 5.51 21.02 -18.39
N ASN A 15 4.91 22.19 -18.63
CA ASN A 15 3.63 22.54 -18.03
C ASN A 15 2.50 21.64 -18.55
N ALA A 16 2.50 21.29 -19.84
CA ALA A 16 1.55 20.36 -20.41
C ALA A 16 1.71 18.94 -19.84
N MET A 17 2.95 18.45 -19.70
CA MET A 17 3.24 17.15 -19.09
C MET A 17 2.81 17.09 -17.61
N ILE A 18 3.08 18.14 -16.83
CA ILE A 18 2.68 18.22 -15.43
C ILE A 18 1.15 18.26 -15.30
N ALA A 19 0.47 19.02 -16.15
CA ALA A 19 -0.99 19.08 -16.16
C ALA A 19 -1.63 17.74 -16.53
N ASP A 20 -1.09 17.04 -17.53
CA ASP A 20 -1.57 15.71 -17.93
C ASP A 20 -1.33 14.68 -16.82
N GLN A 21 -0.16 14.69 -16.19
CA GLN A 21 0.13 13.84 -15.03
C GLN A 21 -0.79 14.14 -13.86
N TYR A 22 -1.10 15.42 -13.59
CA TYR A 22 -2.05 15.80 -12.55
C TYR A 22 -3.45 15.25 -12.85
N VAL A 23 -3.96 15.40 -14.07
CA VAL A 23 -5.27 14.88 -14.47
C VAL A 23 -5.32 13.35 -14.43
N GLN A 24 -4.25 12.67 -14.83
CA GLN A 24 -4.13 11.21 -14.71
C GLN A 24 -4.25 10.75 -13.26
N VAL A 25 -3.63 11.47 -12.31
CA VAL A 25 -3.61 11.12 -10.89
C VAL A 25 -4.89 11.57 -10.16
N SER A 26 -5.42 12.75 -10.46
CA SER A 26 -6.53 13.37 -9.72
C SER A 26 -7.90 13.18 -10.39
N GLY A 27 -7.94 12.96 -11.71
CA GLY A 27 -9.15 13.03 -12.53
C GLY A 27 -9.64 11.70 -13.10
N ASN A 28 -8.80 10.65 -13.13
CA ASN A 28 -9.16 9.36 -13.72
C ASN A 28 -9.59 8.28 -12.70
N CYS A 29 -9.85 8.69 -11.44
CA CYS A 29 -10.31 7.79 -10.38
C CYS A 29 -11.81 7.42 -10.49
N ILE A 30 -12.59 8.01 -11.42
CA ILE A 30 -14.05 7.83 -11.42
C ILE A 30 -14.64 7.13 -12.66
N THR A 31 -14.03 7.12 -13.86
CA THR A 31 -14.73 6.56 -15.05
C THR A 31 -13.88 5.95 -16.18
N GLY A 32 -12.82 5.19 -15.90
CA GLY A 32 -12.18 4.44 -17.00
C GLY A 32 -11.00 3.58 -16.60
N THR A 33 -11.02 2.32 -17.03
CA THR A 33 -9.97 1.30 -16.88
C THR A 33 -8.68 1.69 -17.61
N ALA A 34 -7.97 2.69 -17.11
CA ALA A 34 -6.54 2.84 -17.29
C ALA A 34 -5.90 2.52 -15.95
N SER A 35 -5.38 1.30 -15.82
CA SER A 35 -4.58 0.86 -14.69
C SER A 35 -3.27 1.63 -14.64
N ALA A 36 -3.32 2.90 -14.27
CA ALA A 36 -2.26 3.46 -13.45
C ALA A 36 -2.41 2.74 -12.12
N SER A 37 -1.46 1.87 -11.77
CA SER A 37 -1.36 1.39 -10.40
C SER A 37 -1.05 2.60 -9.53
N LEU A 38 -2.10 3.32 -9.13
CA LEU A 38 -2.21 3.89 -7.81
C LEU A 38 -2.16 2.67 -6.87
N THR A 39 -0.96 2.10 -6.70
CA THR A 39 -0.62 1.41 -5.47
C THR A 39 -0.71 2.49 -4.41
N ASP A 40 -1.95 2.65 -3.95
CA ASP A 40 -2.36 3.07 -2.65
C ASP A 40 -1.16 3.33 -1.73
N PHE A 41 -0.76 4.60 -1.66
CA PHE A 41 0.18 5.05 -0.64
C PHE A 41 -0.57 5.38 0.66
N GLN A 42 -1.83 4.97 0.79
CA GLN A 42 -2.50 4.93 2.07
C GLN A 42 -2.34 3.51 2.59
N PHE A 43 -1.69 3.39 3.74
CA PHE A 43 -1.81 2.19 4.53
C PHE A 43 -3.31 2.05 4.84
N ALA A 44 -3.96 1.04 4.26
CA ALA A 44 -5.35 0.72 4.59
C ALA A 44 -5.46 0.70 6.12
N SER A 45 -6.39 1.46 6.68
CA SER A 45 -6.65 1.49 8.13
C SER A 45 -7.57 0.36 8.56
N GLU A 46 -8.13 -0.38 7.59
CA GLU A 46 -9.23 -1.32 7.77
C GLU A 46 -8.98 -2.60 6.97
N LEU A 47 -9.41 -3.73 7.54
CA LEU A 47 -9.45 -5.06 6.94
C LEU A 47 -10.90 -5.55 6.94
N GLU A 48 -11.44 -5.89 5.77
CA GLU A 48 -12.77 -6.49 5.66
C GLU A 48 -12.67 -8.02 5.53
N VAL A 49 -13.30 -8.77 6.45
CA VAL A 49 -13.38 -10.24 6.37
C VAL A 49 -14.82 -10.68 6.59
N GLY A 50 -15.42 -11.29 5.56
CA GLY A 50 -16.77 -11.84 5.67
C GLY A 50 -17.87 -10.81 5.93
N GLY A 51 -17.64 -9.53 5.61
CA GLY A 51 -18.57 -8.41 5.84
C GLY A 51 -18.32 -7.62 7.13
N GLU A 52 -17.37 -8.06 7.96
CA GLU A 52 -16.95 -7.35 9.18
C GLU A 52 -15.70 -6.51 8.92
N VAL A 53 -15.65 -5.30 9.49
CA VAL A 53 -14.54 -4.34 9.33
C VAL A 53 -13.69 -4.31 10.60
N TYR A 54 -12.41 -4.64 10.45
CA TYR A 54 -11.43 -4.62 11.53
C TYR A 54 -10.42 -3.49 11.33
N ASN A 55 -10.22 -2.66 12.35
CA ASN A 55 -9.22 -1.60 12.30
C ASN A 55 -7.81 -2.18 12.45
N ILE A 56 -6.91 -1.80 11.55
CA ILE A 56 -5.48 -2.10 11.64
C ILE A 56 -4.90 -1.22 12.74
N THR A 57 -4.40 -1.83 13.81
CA THR A 57 -3.99 -1.11 15.03
C THR A 57 -2.47 -1.05 15.20
N GLN A 58 -1.72 -1.95 14.57
CA GLN A 58 -0.27 -2.04 14.75
C GLN A 58 0.39 -2.76 13.56
N SER A 59 1.66 -2.42 13.30
CA SER A 59 2.56 -3.22 12.47
C SER A 59 3.65 -3.82 13.35
N VAL A 60 3.97 -5.09 13.14
CA VAL A 60 5.05 -5.82 13.83
C VAL A 60 6.04 -6.38 12.84
N ILE A 61 7.32 -6.36 13.20
CA ILE A 61 8.39 -7.01 12.43
C ILE A 61 8.78 -8.27 13.19
N VAL A 62 8.70 -9.41 12.51
CA VAL A 62 9.02 -10.73 13.08
C VAL A 62 10.00 -11.45 12.16
N ASN A 63 10.91 -12.26 12.72
CA ASN A 63 11.73 -13.12 11.86
C ASN A 63 10.86 -14.22 11.25
N ALA A 64 11.12 -14.57 9.99
CA ALA A 64 10.43 -15.63 9.29
C ALA A 64 10.61 -17.00 9.98
N SER A 65 11.70 -17.20 10.72
CA SER A 65 11.94 -18.40 11.54
C SER A 65 11.03 -18.52 12.75
N ASP A 66 10.49 -17.40 13.24
CA ASP A 66 9.66 -17.35 14.44
C ASP A 66 8.17 -17.59 14.11
N VAL A 67 7.82 -17.58 12.82
CA VAL A 67 6.46 -17.86 12.33
C VAL A 67 6.38 -19.32 11.93
N SER A 68 5.34 -20.01 12.39
CA SER A 68 5.14 -21.47 12.20
C SER A 68 4.82 -21.88 10.76
N GLY A 69 4.79 -20.92 9.83
CA GLY A 69 4.42 -21.05 8.43
C GLY A 69 4.42 -19.69 7.74
N ALA A 70 4.13 -19.65 6.43
CA ALA A 70 3.92 -18.38 5.74
C ALA A 70 2.63 -17.73 6.30
N PRO A 71 2.66 -16.45 6.72
CA PRO A 71 1.45 -15.78 7.19
C PRO A 71 0.40 -15.74 6.08
N LEU A 72 -0.88 -15.88 6.42
CA LEU A 72 -1.99 -15.58 5.51
C LEU A 72 -2.84 -14.44 6.07
N VAL A 73 -3.43 -13.66 5.18
CA VAL A 73 -4.41 -12.63 5.59
C VAL A 73 -5.63 -13.34 6.17
N GLY A 74 -6.03 -12.89 7.36
CA GLY A 74 -7.10 -13.47 8.15
C GLY A 74 -6.68 -14.56 9.14
N ASP A 75 -5.41 -14.96 9.14
CA ASP A 75 -4.89 -15.83 10.20
C ASP A 75 -4.88 -15.11 11.55
N ILE A 76 -4.96 -15.88 12.64
CA ILE A 76 -4.83 -15.37 14.00
C ILE A 76 -3.36 -15.45 14.44
N LEU A 77 -2.80 -14.30 14.80
CA LEU A 77 -1.47 -14.16 15.38
C LEU A 77 -1.62 -13.75 16.86
N THR A 78 -0.96 -14.48 17.76
CA THR A 78 -0.89 -14.08 19.17
C THR A 78 0.31 -13.17 19.38
N VAL A 79 0.07 -11.92 19.76
CA VAL A 79 1.10 -10.93 20.12
C VAL A 79 0.90 -10.57 21.58
N ASP A 80 1.94 -10.76 22.40
CA ASP A 80 1.91 -10.46 23.84
C ASP A 80 0.70 -11.09 24.58
N GLY A 81 0.37 -12.34 24.24
CA GLY A 81 -0.75 -13.07 24.83
C GLY A 81 -2.14 -12.68 24.34
N THR A 82 -2.26 -11.70 23.43
CA THR A 82 -3.52 -11.27 22.82
C THR A 82 -3.64 -11.76 21.38
N ASN A 83 -4.79 -12.32 21.03
CA ASN A 83 -5.06 -12.79 19.67
C ASN A 83 -5.45 -11.61 18.77
N ARG A 84 -4.72 -11.44 17.67
CA ARG A 84 -4.89 -10.41 16.67
C ARG A 84 -5.03 -11.04 15.28
N MET A 85 -5.76 -10.41 14.38
CA MET A 85 -5.93 -10.91 13.01
C MET A 85 -4.88 -10.31 12.10
N ILE A 86 -4.29 -11.11 11.21
CA ILE A 86 -3.36 -10.63 10.20
C ILE A 86 -4.15 -9.92 9.10
N ALA A 87 -3.92 -8.62 8.95
CA ALA A 87 -4.54 -7.82 7.89
C ALA A 87 -3.70 -7.81 6.62
N ARG A 88 -2.38 -7.81 6.79
CA ARG A 88 -1.42 -7.82 5.68
C ARG A 88 -0.09 -8.36 6.17
N TYR A 89 0.70 -8.91 5.26
CA TYR A 89 2.08 -9.22 5.52
C TYR A 89 2.93 -8.94 4.28
N VAL A 90 4.19 -8.60 4.50
CA VAL A 90 5.21 -8.43 3.45
C VAL A 90 6.48 -9.11 3.93
N LEU A 91 7.01 -10.03 3.11
CA LEU A 91 8.36 -10.56 3.32
C LEU A 91 9.37 -9.49 2.92
N ALA A 92 10.29 -9.16 3.82
CA ALA A 92 11.37 -8.23 3.52
C ALA A 92 12.25 -8.75 2.39
N SER A 93 12.92 -7.84 1.68
CA SER A 93 13.77 -8.18 0.53
C SER A 93 14.97 -9.06 0.88
N ASP A 94 15.31 -9.16 2.17
CA ASP A 94 16.33 -10.05 2.70
C ASP A 94 15.85 -11.51 2.82
N GLY A 95 14.54 -11.76 2.76
CA GLY A 95 13.93 -13.08 2.95
C GLY A 95 13.97 -13.59 4.40
N VAL A 96 14.36 -12.77 5.37
CA VAL A 96 14.59 -13.17 6.77
C VAL A 96 13.48 -12.67 7.69
N SER A 97 12.79 -11.60 7.35
CA SER A 97 11.78 -10.98 8.21
C SER A 97 10.46 -10.72 7.49
N TYR A 98 9.36 -10.77 8.25
CA TYR A 98 8.05 -10.30 7.81
C TYR A 98 7.73 -8.99 8.51
N THR A 99 7.18 -8.04 7.75
CA THR A 99 6.37 -6.96 8.32
C THR A 99 4.91 -7.39 8.25
N ILE A 100 4.23 -7.45 9.40
CA ILE A 100 2.85 -7.91 9.51
C ILE A 100 2.01 -6.79 10.10
N ASP A 101 0.95 -6.40 9.40
CA ASP A 101 -0.07 -5.50 9.92
C ASP A 101 -1.15 -6.32 10.61
N ILE A 102 -1.46 -5.94 11.84
CA ILE A 102 -2.40 -6.66 12.69
C ILE A 102 -3.61 -5.79 13.02
N ALA A 103 -4.77 -6.40 12.98
CA ALA A 103 -6.04 -5.83 13.37
C ALA A 103 -6.50 -6.44 14.70
N ASP A 104 -7.22 -5.64 15.50
CA ASP A 104 -7.88 -6.19 16.69
C ASP A 104 -8.98 -7.16 16.24
N ASN A 105 -9.04 -8.35 16.84
CA ASN A 105 -10.07 -9.35 16.53
C ASN A 105 -11.40 -9.09 17.29
N THR A 106 -11.48 -7.98 18.03
CA THR A 106 -12.74 -7.50 18.59
C THR A 106 -13.42 -6.60 17.57
N THR A 107 -14.56 -7.06 17.07
CA THR A 107 -15.48 -6.26 16.26
C THR A 107 -15.80 -4.94 16.96
N GLY A 108 -15.78 -3.83 16.21
CA GLY A 108 -16.35 -2.56 16.63
C GLY A 108 -17.87 -2.58 16.67
#